data_AF-R5BNX4-F1
#
_entry.id   AF-R5BNX4-F1
#
_cell.length_a   1.000
_cell.length_b   1.000
_cell.length_c   1.000
_cell.angle_alpha   90.00
_cell.angle_beta   90.00
_cell.angle_gamma   90.00
#
_symmetry.space_group_name_H-M   'P 1'
#
loop_
_entity.id
_entity.type
_entity.pdbx_description
1 polymer ?
#
loop_
_entity_poly.entity_id
_entity_poly.type
_entity_poly.pdbx_seq_one_letter_code
_entity_poly.pdbx_strand_id
1 'polypeptide(L)'
;MEDAMKSQTMTISEKMNLLDEALRNLSLTLSQKMELLTKAYENGVLKYEEMTGKLIGEINSMNISTAEKLDAVKKAIEAQSSDLCAKLDLIGKALALIEKTAGEGFDSNVQALALVKAAIESLSGSLEEKLAAVEKAVRDQTTDLSAKLVLIEGAVKTGLADNAEAIKLVKQAVESLEGTVEEKLKAINETIESQTNTLSGKLAAIQGSLDAGLVGEDSTLGLVKKAIDALNATAGTANDKLDAIKNAIDSPTSGLNVKLEAIEEALSQGLIDVTKKQDLILAALNSASTYHFTDDELLEKGQDYLLVDAAFWEANHENYEVVRKLKELIKLSVPHKYKFWIKLPSGKYPISGSEDTSFYGPLYTEGGIMKDIMNSGEVILAVDCDSYLNPKWHTVNGHKCYYLKKVHKGCRYNFVVKVGERAAGKKLKVEGMNSNDRFIQVTYAQVGECIEYWHRSDAVKTRTGVWGFQELQYYPYRYPDNSVEFIIVEDN
;
A
#
# COMPACT_ATOMS: atom_id res chain seq x y z
N MET A 1 29.15 -66.58 46.91
CA MET A 1 30.03 -65.67 47.68
C MET A 1 29.58 -64.23 47.58
N GLU A 2 29.36 -63.71 46.36
CA GLU A 2 28.88 -62.34 46.15
C GLU A 2 27.53 -62.04 46.83
N ASP A 3 26.58 -62.97 46.79
CA ASP A 3 25.28 -62.82 47.49
C ASP A 3 25.44 -62.75 49.01
N ALA A 4 26.40 -63.49 49.57
CA ALA A 4 26.71 -63.43 51.01
C ALA A 4 27.26 -62.05 51.40
N MET A 5 28.11 -61.45 50.56
CA MET A 5 28.62 -60.08 50.79
C MET A 5 27.54 -59.02 50.78
N LYS A 6 26.55 -59.16 49.88
CA LYS A 6 25.41 -58.25 49.73
C LYS A 6 24.30 -58.48 50.75
N SER A 7 24.27 -59.64 51.41
CA SER A 7 23.21 -60.03 52.34
C SER A 7 23.03 -59.01 53.48
N GLN A 8 21.81 -58.52 53.67
CA GLN A 8 21.49 -57.62 54.79
C GLN A 8 21.24 -58.37 56.11
N THR A 9 21.05 -59.70 56.04
CA THR A 9 20.74 -60.53 57.21
C THR A 9 21.99 -61.10 57.88
N MET A 10 23.13 -61.11 57.17
CA MET A 10 24.43 -61.51 57.74
C MET A 10 25.13 -60.33 58.39
N THR A 11 25.70 -60.56 59.57
CA THR A 11 26.58 -59.60 60.24
C THR A 11 27.90 -59.44 59.48
N ILE A 12 28.58 -58.31 59.66
CA ILE A 12 29.91 -58.06 59.05
C ILE A 12 30.90 -59.16 59.42
N SER A 13 30.86 -59.65 60.67
CA SER A 13 31.76 -60.71 61.12
C SER A 13 31.51 -62.04 60.39
N GLU A 14 30.26 -62.41 60.12
CA GLU A 14 29.94 -63.62 59.38
C GLU A 14 30.38 -63.51 57.91
N LYS A 15 30.19 -62.35 57.29
CA LYS A 15 30.69 -62.08 55.93
C LYS A 15 32.21 -62.12 55.85
N MET A 16 32.91 -61.58 56.86
CA MET A 16 34.37 -61.62 56.95
C MET A 16 34.89 -63.05 57.15
N ASN A 17 34.18 -63.90 57.90
CA ASN A 17 34.58 -65.30 58.08
C ASN A 17 34.48 -66.09 56.77
N LEU A 18 33.38 -65.92 56.01
CA LEU A 18 33.27 -66.48 54.67
C LEU A 18 34.36 -65.92 53.74
N LEU A 19 34.64 -64.62 53.90
CA LEU A 19 35.86 -63.90 53.50
C LEU A 19 37.10 -64.79 53.47
N ASP A 20 37.55 -65.02 54.68
CA ASP A 20 38.82 -65.67 54.97
C ASP A 20 38.80 -67.13 54.56
N GLU A 21 37.64 -67.78 54.62
CA GLU A 21 37.47 -69.15 54.13
C GLU A 21 37.66 -69.24 52.61
N ALA A 22 37.03 -68.33 51.85
CA ALA A 22 37.18 -68.31 50.40
C ALA A 22 38.61 -67.97 49.97
N LEU A 23 39.29 -67.03 50.66
CA LEU A 23 40.67 -66.66 50.34
C LEU A 23 41.68 -67.79 50.58
N ARG A 24 41.44 -68.65 51.57
CA ARG A 24 42.28 -69.84 51.81
C ARG A 24 42.17 -70.90 50.73
N ASN A 25 41.20 -70.81 49.82
CA ASN A 25 41.05 -71.78 48.75
C ASN A 25 42.22 -71.70 47.76
N LEU A 26 43.06 -72.75 47.76
CA LEU A 26 44.27 -72.86 46.93
C LEU A 26 43.96 -73.00 45.43
N SER A 27 42.73 -73.31 45.05
CA SER A 27 42.32 -73.38 43.64
C SER A 27 42.07 -72.00 43.01
N LEU A 28 41.97 -70.95 43.82
CA LEU A 28 41.79 -69.59 43.33
C LEU A 28 43.12 -68.96 42.93
N THR A 29 43.15 -68.41 41.73
CA THR A 29 44.25 -67.57 41.26
C THR A 29 44.32 -66.26 42.04
N LEU A 30 45.49 -65.61 42.05
CA LEU A 30 45.66 -64.32 42.71
C LEU A 30 44.67 -63.26 42.19
N SER A 31 44.37 -63.27 40.89
CA SER A 31 43.36 -62.37 40.29
C SER A 31 41.96 -62.61 40.87
N GLN A 32 41.55 -63.87 41.01
CA GLN A 32 40.24 -64.23 41.59
C GLN A 32 40.16 -63.87 43.08
N LYS A 33 41.25 -64.07 43.84
CA LYS A 33 41.31 -63.64 45.24
C LYS A 33 41.24 -62.12 45.38
N MET A 34 41.92 -61.39 44.48
CA MET A 34 41.86 -59.92 44.43
C MET A 34 40.46 -59.42 44.08
N GLU A 35 39.75 -60.09 43.18
CA GLU A 35 38.35 -59.80 42.85
C GLU A 35 37.42 -60.00 44.06
N LEU A 36 37.58 -61.11 44.81
CA LEU A 36 36.80 -61.37 46.03
C LEU A 36 37.03 -60.29 47.10
N LEU A 37 38.29 -59.89 47.30
CA LEU A 37 38.66 -58.80 48.21
C LEU A 37 38.06 -57.46 47.77
N THR A 38 38.09 -57.17 46.47
CA THR A 38 37.50 -55.95 45.89
C THR A 38 35.99 -55.93 46.11
N LYS A 39 35.29 -57.03 45.82
CA LYS A 39 33.84 -57.15 46.06
C LYS A 39 33.49 -56.99 47.54
N ALA A 40 34.30 -57.54 48.45
CA ALA A 40 34.07 -57.38 49.87
C ALA A 40 34.25 -55.92 50.33
N TYR A 41 35.25 -55.21 49.79
CA TYR A 41 35.42 -53.77 50.00
C TYR A 41 34.23 -52.96 49.48
N GLU A 42 33.81 -53.19 48.24
CA GLU A 42 32.68 -52.49 47.60
C GLU A 42 31.37 -52.68 48.38
N ASN A 43 31.19 -53.85 49.00
CA ASN A 43 30.01 -54.15 49.83
C ASN A 43 30.19 -53.75 51.31
N GLY A 44 31.24 -52.99 51.64
CA GLY A 44 31.48 -52.47 52.99
C GLY A 44 31.81 -53.54 54.04
N VAL A 45 32.20 -54.74 53.63
CA VAL A 45 32.55 -55.86 54.53
C VAL A 45 33.92 -55.65 55.15
N LEU A 46 34.82 -54.99 54.43
CA LEU A 46 36.17 -54.69 54.87
C LEU A 46 36.59 -53.29 54.43
N LYS A 47 37.52 -52.68 55.17
CA LYS A 47 38.10 -51.38 54.79
C LYS A 47 39.22 -51.57 53.77
N TYR A 48 39.56 -50.50 53.07
CA TYR A 48 40.60 -50.53 52.05
C TYR A 48 41.97 -50.98 52.60
N GLU A 49 42.31 -50.54 53.81
CA GLU A 49 43.55 -50.92 54.49
C GLU A 49 43.57 -52.43 54.84
N GLU A 50 42.42 -52.98 55.24
CA GLU A 50 42.27 -54.42 55.52
C GLU A 50 42.32 -55.25 54.24
N MET A 51 41.75 -54.75 53.14
CA MET A 51 41.84 -55.36 51.81
C MET A 51 43.29 -55.53 51.38
N THR A 52 44.04 -54.43 51.49
CA THR A 52 45.44 -54.35 51.09
C THR A 52 46.29 -55.29 51.95
N GLY A 53 46.06 -55.28 53.27
CA GLY A 53 46.71 -56.21 54.20
C GLY A 53 46.44 -57.67 53.87
N LYS A 54 45.19 -58.04 53.58
CA LYS A 54 44.82 -59.42 53.20
C LYS A 54 45.43 -59.83 51.86
N LEU A 55 45.45 -58.95 50.86
CA LEU A 55 46.09 -59.24 49.57
C LEU A 55 47.60 -59.50 49.73
N ILE A 56 48.29 -58.67 50.52
CA ILE A 56 49.71 -58.88 50.84
C ILE A 56 49.91 -60.22 51.57
N GLY A 57 49.00 -60.53 52.50
CA GLY A 57 48.97 -61.83 53.19
C GLY A 57 48.86 -63.00 52.22
N GLU A 58 47.93 -62.94 51.26
CA GLU A 58 47.75 -63.96 50.23
C GLU A 58 48.96 -64.07 49.29
N ILE A 59 49.60 -62.96 48.92
CA ILE A 59 50.83 -62.97 48.12
C ILE A 59 51.96 -63.68 48.88
N ASN A 60 52.10 -63.37 50.18
CA ASN A 60 53.12 -63.97 51.02
C ASN A 60 52.86 -65.46 51.27
N SER A 61 51.60 -65.88 51.37
CA SER A 61 51.21 -67.28 51.61
C SER A 61 51.33 -68.19 50.39
N MET A 62 51.44 -67.64 49.17
CA MET A 62 51.72 -68.43 47.97
C MET A 62 53.04 -69.22 48.13
N ASN A 63 52.98 -70.54 47.96
CA ASN A 63 54.14 -71.42 48.07
C ASN A 63 54.87 -71.59 46.72
N ILE A 64 55.30 -70.46 46.15
CA ILE A 64 56.01 -70.36 44.86
C ILE A 64 57.19 -69.39 45.00
N SER A 65 58.13 -69.40 44.06
CA SER A 65 59.30 -68.51 44.09
C SER A 65 58.92 -67.04 43.96
N THR A 66 59.79 -66.12 44.41
CA THR A 66 59.55 -64.67 44.29
C THR A 66 59.31 -64.22 42.85
N ALA A 67 59.98 -64.85 41.87
CA ALA A 67 59.78 -64.57 40.45
C ALA A 67 58.37 -64.98 39.98
N GLU A 68 57.87 -66.14 40.43
CA GLU A 68 56.52 -66.61 40.11
C GLU A 68 55.44 -65.79 40.83
N LYS A 69 55.71 -65.33 42.07
CA LYS A 69 54.82 -64.37 42.76
C LYS A 69 54.70 -63.07 41.99
N LEU A 70 55.82 -62.54 41.49
CA LEU A 70 55.84 -61.31 40.69
C LEU A 70 55.07 -61.50 39.37
N ASP A 71 55.23 -62.64 38.70
CA ASP A 71 54.48 -62.97 37.47
C ASP A 71 52.97 -63.09 37.74
N ALA A 72 52.57 -63.73 38.85
CA ALA A 72 51.17 -63.82 39.26
C ALA A 72 50.55 -62.44 39.57
N VAL A 73 51.31 -61.57 40.26
CA VAL A 73 50.91 -60.17 40.51
C VAL A 73 50.78 -59.40 39.21
N LYS A 74 51.74 -59.53 38.29
CA LYS A 74 51.70 -58.88 36.99
C LYS A 74 50.46 -59.31 36.18
N LYS A 75 50.20 -60.61 36.08
CA LYS A 75 49.01 -61.15 35.40
C LYS A 75 47.70 -60.69 36.04
N ALA A 76 47.65 -60.60 37.37
CA ALA A 76 46.48 -60.07 38.08
C ALA A 76 46.26 -58.57 37.77
N ILE A 77 47.33 -57.77 37.76
CA ILE A 77 47.28 -56.34 37.40
C ILE A 77 46.87 -56.16 35.93
N GLU A 78 47.41 -56.97 35.02
CA GLU A 78 47.05 -56.95 33.60
C GLU A 78 45.57 -57.30 33.39
N ALA A 79 45.07 -58.33 34.11
CA ALA A 79 43.66 -58.70 34.07
C ALA A 79 42.76 -57.56 34.58
N GLN A 80 43.11 -56.93 35.71
CA GLN A 80 42.37 -55.77 36.24
C GLN A 80 42.44 -54.56 35.30
N SER A 81 43.60 -54.30 34.70
CA SER A 81 43.77 -53.19 33.76
C SER A 81 42.95 -53.40 32.48
N SER A 82 42.88 -54.64 31.99
CA SER A 82 42.04 -55.00 30.84
C SER A 82 40.55 -54.81 31.16
N ASP A 83 40.11 -55.20 32.35
CA ASP A 83 38.73 -54.96 32.81
C ASP A 83 38.41 -53.46 32.92
N LEU A 84 39.34 -52.66 33.47
CA LEU A 84 39.18 -51.22 33.57
C LEU A 84 39.10 -50.55 32.18
N CYS A 85 39.91 -50.98 31.22
CA CYS A 85 39.86 -50.47 29.84
C CYS A 85 38.50 -50.78 29.20
N ALA A 86 37.98 -51.99 29.37
CA ALA A 86 36.66 -52.35 28.86
C ALA A 86 35.54 -51.49 29.48
N LYS A 87 35.61 -51.20 30.78
CA LYS A 87 34.66 -50.32 31.48
C LYS A 87 34.76 -48.87 30.99
N LEU A 88 35.98 -48.35 30.78
CA LEU A 88 36.18 -47.00 30.25
C LEU A 88 35.66 -46.85 28.81
N ASP A 89 35.87 -47.84 27.96
CA ASP A 89 35.32 -47.87 26.60
C ASP A 89 33.78 -47.83 26.60
N LEU A 90 33.14 -48.55 27.54
CA LEU A 90 31.68 -48.52 27.71
C LEU A 90 31.18 -47.14 28.18
N ILE A 91 31.89 -46.50 29.13
CA ILE A 91 31.57 -45.15 29.58
C ILE A 91 31.74 -44.15 28.43
N GLY A 92 32.81 -44.25 27.63
CA GLY A 92 33.03 -43.40 26.47
C GLY A 92 31.91 -43.52 25.43
N LYS A 93 31.45 -44.75 25.14
CA LYS A 93 30.29 -44.99 24.28
C LYS A 93 29.00 -44.40 24.86
N ALA A 94 28.77 -44.54 26.16
CA ALA A 94 27.60 -43.98 26.83
C ALA A 94 27.58 -42.45 26.80
N LEU A 95 28.73 -41.80 27.03
CA LEU A 95 28.86 -40.34 26.96
C LEU A 95 28.60 -39.81 25.54
N ALA A 96 29.18 -40.45 24.51
CA ALA A 96 28.91 -40.08 23.12
C ALA A 96 27.42 -40.21 22.74
N LEU A 97 26.74 -41.22 23.31
CA LEU A 97 25.30 -41.40 23.17
C LEU A 97 24.50 -40.30 23.87
N ILE A 98 24.87 -39.93 25.09
CA ILE A 98 24.23 -38.84 25.84
C ILE A 98 24.39 -37.51 25.10
N GLU A 99 25.58 -37.21 24.60
CA GLU A 99 25.86 -35.99 23.83
C GLU A 99 25.00 -35.91 22.56
N LYS A 100 24.90 -37.03 21.83
CA LYS A 100 24.04 -37.12 20.64
C LYS A 100 22.54 -36.99 20.97
N THR A 101 22.07 -37.66 22.03
CA THR A 101 20.64 -37.62 22.42
C THR A 101 20.22 -36.29 23.02
N ALA A 102 21.11 -35.54 23.67
CA ALA A 102 20.84 -34.18 24.15
C ALA A 102 20.67 -33.18 23.00
N GLY A 103 21.28 -33.42 21.84
CA GLY A 103 21.18 -32.55 20.65
C GLY A 103 19.95 -32.80 19.76
N GLU A 104 19.48 -34.05 19.63
CA GLU A 104 18.48 -34.42 18.62
C GLU A 104 17.07 -34.75 19.17
N GLY A 105 16.91 -34.95 20.49
CA GLY A 105 15.63 -35.43 21.05
C GLY A 105 15.31 -36.89 20.67
N PHE A 106 14.48 -37.57 21.46
CA PHE A 106 14.19 -39.01 21.34
C PHE A 106 13.24 -39.36 20.17
N ASP A 107 13.64 -39.17 18.91
CA ASP A 107 12.72 -39.32 17.76
C ASP A 107 13.08 -40.39 16.70
N SER A 108 13.70 -41.53 17.06
CA SER A 108 13.45 -42.76 16.27
C SER A 108 13.58 -44.09 17.04
N ASN A 109 12.48 -44.86 17.07
CA ASN A 109 12.41 -46.24 17.58
C ASN A 109 13.41 -47.21 16.91
N VAL A 110 13.87 -46.91 15.70
CA VAL A 110 14.85 -47.71 14.97
C VAL A 110 16.22 -47.69 15.65
N GLN A 111 16.61 -46.55 16.24
CA GLN A 111 17.88 -46.42 16.96
C GLN A 111 17.82 -47.07 18.35
N ALA A 112 16.68 -47.00 19.03
CA ALA A 112 16.45 -47.71 20.30
C ALA A 112 16.50 -49.25 20.12
N LEU A 113 15.93 -49.78 19.03
CA LEU A 113 16.00 -51.21 18.69
C LEU A 113 17.43 -51.66 18.35
N ALA A 114 18.23 -50.84 17.67
CA ALA A 114 19.63 -51.14 17.38
C ALA A 114 20.49 -51.20 18.66
N LEU A 115 20.18 -50.33 19.64
CA LEU A 115 20.85 -50.30 20.95
C LEU A 115 20.48 -51.50 21.82
N VAL A 116 19.21 -51.89 21.85
CA VAL A 116 18.73 -53.09 22.57
C VAL A 116 19.37 -54.35 21.98
N LYS A 117 19.48 -54.44 20.64
CA LYS A 117 20.14 -55.56 19.96
C LYS A 117 21.64 -55.65 20.32
N ALA A 118 22.37 -54.55 20.27
CA ALA A 118 23.80 -54.52 20.62
C ALA A 118 24.05 -54.83 22.11
N ALA A 119 23.18 -54.37 23.00
CA ALA A 119 23.24 -54.67 24.43
C ALA A 119 22.95 -56.16 24.72
N ILE A 120 21.93 -56.75 24.09
CA ILE A 120 21.61 -58.17 24.18
C ILE A 120 22.76 -59.06 23.69
N GLU A 121 23.42 -58.68 22.60
CA GLU A 121 24.57 -59.39 22.03
C GLU A 121 25.82 -59.31 22.93
N SER A 122 25.90 -58.32 23.81
CA SER A 122 27.05 -58.05 24.70
C SER A 122 26.95 -58.60 26.13
N LEU A 123 25.77 -59.02 26.59
CA LEU A 123 25.55 -59.38 28.01
C LEU A 123 25.68 -60.89 28.29
N SER A 124 26.66 -61.25 29.13
CA SER A 124 26.78 -62.55 29.81
C SER A 124 25.79 -62.65 31.00
N GLY A 125 24.94 -63.68 31.00
CA GLY A 125 23.92 -64.01 32.02
C GLY A 125 22.95 -65.10 31.53
N SER A 126 22.26 -65.83 32.42
CA SER A 126 21.40 -66.96 32.03
C SER A 126 20.12 -66.50 31.30
N LEU A 127 19.52 -67.40 30.51
CA LEU A 127 18.32 -67.10 29.72
C LEU A 127 17.11 -66.78 30.62
N GLU A 128 17.00 -67.44 31.77
CA GLU A 128 15.94 -67.22 32.76
C GLU A 128 15.90 -65.78 33.29
N GLU A 129 17.06 -65.18 33.58
CA GLU A 129 17.11 -63.79 34.09
C GLU A 129 16.72 -62.79 33.00
N LYS A 130 17.11 -63.06 31.74
CA LYS A 130 16.70 -62.26 30.57
C LYS A 130 15.19 -62.35 30.34
N LEU A 131 14.62 -63.55 30.46
CA LEU A 131 13.18 -63.77 30.27
C LEU A 131 12.35 -63.09 31.38
N ALA A 132 12.79 -63.17 32.65
CA ALA A 132 12.11 -62.54 33.77
C ALA A 132 12.05 -61.01 33.68
N ALA A 133 13.12 -60.37 33.21
CA ALA A 133 13.15 -58.92 32.98
C ALA A 133 12.20 -58.50 31.85
N VAL A 134 12.16 -59.27 30.76
CA VAL A 134 11.22 -59.07 29.64
C VAL A 134 9.78 -59.25 30.10
N GLU A 135 9.48 -60.30 30.86
CA GLU A 135 8.14 -60.53 31.43
C GLU A 135 7.71 -59.38 32.35
N LYS A 136 8.63 -58.85 33.18
CA LYS A 136 8.35 -57.70 34.03
C LYS A 136 8.06 -56.45 33.19
N ALA A 137 8.86 -56.15 32.18
CA ALA A 137 8.66 -54.97 31.32
C ALA A 137 7.33 -55.04 30.53
N VAL A 138 6.96 -56.22 30.02
CA VAL A 138 5.68 -56.46 29.34
C VAL A 138 4.51 -56.28 30.31
N ARG A 139 4.63 -56.80 31.54
CA ARG A 139 3.61 -56.58 32.59
C ARG A 139 3.46 -55.11 32.93
N ASP A 140 4.56 -54.39 33.13
CA ASP A 140 4.55 -52.95 33.45
C ASP A 140 3.87 -52.15 32.32
N GLN A 141 4.19 -52.41 31.04
CA GLN A 141 3.50 -51.79 29.90
C GLN A 141 2.01 -52.14 29.85
N THR A 142 1.66 -53.40 30.14
CA THR A 142 0.25 -53.84 30.17
C THR A 142 -0.54 -53.10 31.25
N THR A 143 0.08 -52.86 32.41
CA THR A 143 -0.55 -52.08 33.50
C THR A 143 -0.72 -50.60 33.14
N ASP A 144 0.25 -49.97 32.49
CA ASP A 144 0.15 -48.58 32.03
C ASP A 144 -0.94 -48.41 30.96
N LEU A 145 -0.99 -49.33 29.99
CA LEU A 145 -2.05 -49.32 28.98
C LEU A 145 -3.44 -49.49 29.60
N SER A 146 -3.56 -50.37 30.60
CA SER A 146 -4.83 -50.56 31.33
C SER A 146 -5.24 -49.27 32.06
N ALA A 147 -4.31 -48.57 32.71
CA ALA A 147 -4.60 -47.29 33.36
C ALA A 147 -5.03 -46.20 32.37
N LYS A 148 -4.36 -46.10 31.21
CA LYS A 148 -4.74 -45.18 30.13
C LYS A 148 -6.13 -45.50 29.57
N LEU A 149 -6.46 -46.78 29.39
CA LEU A 149 -7.80 -47.20 28.95
C LEU A 149 -8.88 -46.83 29.97
N VAL A 150 -8.61 -46.96 31.28
CA VAL A 150 -9.54 -46.52 32.33
C VAL A 150 -9.78 -45.01 32.28
N LEU A 151 -8.73 -44.20 32.04
CA LEU A 151 -8.88 -42.75 31.88
C LEU A 151 -9.71 -42.40 30.64
N ILE A 152 -9.50 -43.09 29.52
CA ILE A 152 -10.31 -42.93 28.30
C ILE A 152 -11.76 -43.34 28.58
N GLU A 153 -12.01 -44.46 29.24
CA GLU A 153 -13.35 -44.90 29.60
C GLU A 153 -14.07 -43.88 30.49
N GLY A 154 -13.36 -43.30 31.47
CA GLY A 154 -13.86 -42.22 32.31
C GLY A 154 -14.24 -40.98 31.51
N ALA A 155 -13.34 -40.51 30.63
CA ALA A 155 -13.60 -39.35 29.77
C ALA A 155 -14.77 -39.58 28.80
N VAL A 156 -14.86 -40.78 28.21
CA VAL A 156 -15.98 -41.18 27.34
C VAL A 156 -17.30 -41.21 28.14
N LYS A 157 -17.31 -41.79 29.34
CA LYS A 157 -18.49 -41.81 30.22
C LYS A 157 -18.94 -40.40 30.62
N THR A 158 -18.01 -39.52 30.98
CA THR A 158 -18.33 -38.11 31.29
C THR A 158 -18.90 -37.39 30.07
N GLY A 159 -18.27 -37.50 28.89
CA GLY A 159 -18.79 -36.88 27.67
C GLY A 159 -20.17 -37.41 27.26
N LEU A 160 -20.43 -38.71 27.46
CA LEU A 160 -21.77 -39.28 27.23
C LEU A 160 -22.81 -38.77 28.24
N ALA A 161 -22.44 -38.56 29.51
CA ALA A 161 -23.33 -38.00 30.53
C ALA A 161 -23.70 -36.54 30.23
N ASP A 162 -22.74 -35.72 29.80
CA ASP A 162 -22.98 -34.33 29.38
C ASP A 162 -23.92 -34.27 28.18
N ASN A 163 -23.73 -35.16 27.20
CA ASN A 163 -24.65 -35.30 26.06
C ASN A 163 -26.06 -35.74 26.51
N ALA A 164 -26.19 -36.61 27.51
CA ALA A 164 -27.49 -37.03 28.03
C ALA A 164 -28.25 -35.87 28.71
N GLU A 165 -27.57 -35.03 29.48
CA GLU A 165 -28.19 -33.84 30.08
C GLU A 165 -28.56 -32.79 29.01
N ALA A 166 -27.72 -32.59 27.99
CA ALA A 166 -28.04 -31.73 26.86
C ALA A 166 -29.30 -32.21 26.10
N ILE A 167 -29.42 -33.53 25.86
CA ILE A 167 -30.62 -34.12 25.24
C ILE A 167 -31.86 -33.92 26.11
N LYS A 168 -31.73 -34.04 27.43
CA LYS A 168 -32.84 -33.80 28.36
C LYS A 168 -33.30 -32.35 28.36
N LEU A 169 -32.38 -31.38 28.32
CA LEU A 169 -32.71 -29.95 28.19
C LEU A 169 -33.42 -29.64 26.86
N VAL A 170 -32.96 -30.23 25.75
CA VAL A 170 -33.63 -30.11 24.44
C VAL A 170 -35.04 -30.71 24.50
N LYS A 171 -35.20 -31.89 25.10
CA LYS A 171 -36.51 -32.52 25.30
C LYS A 171 -37.43 -31.63 26.13
N GLN A 172 -36.94 -31.07 27.24
CA GLN A 172 -37.70 -30.12 28.06
C GLN A 172 -38.11 -28.87 27.28
N ALA A 173 -37.21 -28.30 26.46
CA ALA A 173 -37.54 -27.15 25.62
C ALA A 173 -38.65 -27.49 24.60
N VAL A 174 -38.56 -28.66 23.96
CA VAL A 174 -39.60 -29.15 23.03
C VAL A 174 -40.91 -29.44 23.74
N GLU A 175 -40.88 -30.02 24.94
CA GLU A 175 -42.06 -30.29 25.77
C GLU A 175 -42.68 -29.00 26.34
N SER A 176 -41.88 -27.97 26.61
CA SER A 176 -42.34 -26.66 27.11
C SER A 176 -43.04 -25.79 26.07
N LEU A 177 -42.89 -26.13 24.78
CA LEU A 177 -43.80 -25.61 23.77
C LEU A 177 -45.19 -26.17 24.09
N GLU A 178 -46.16 -25.31 24.37
CA GLU A 178 -47.54 -25.74 24.58
C GLU A 178 -48.27 -25.89 23.24
N GLY A 179 -49.23 -26.81 23.21
CA GLY A 179 -50.02 -27.14 22.02
C GLY A 179 -49.60 -28.42 21.30
N THR A 180 -50.44 -28.85 20.37
CA THR A 180 -50.21 -29.99 19.48
C THR A 180 -48.97 -29.79 18.62
N VAL A 181 -48.42 -30.87 18.07
CA VAL A 181 -47.31 -30.78 17.08
C VAL A 181 -47.72 -29.88 15.91
N GLU A 182 -49.00 -29.91 15.54
CA GLU A 182 -49.62 -29.01 14.55
C GLU A 182 -49.48 -27.54 14.97
N GLU A 183 -49.79 -27.19 16.22
CA GLU A 183 -49.70 -25.82 16.75
C GLU A 183 -48.26 -25.33 16.86
N LYS A 184 -47.31 -26.22 17.18
CA LYS A 184 -45.87 -25.89 17.19
C LYS A 184 -45.35 -25.65 15.78
N LEU A 185 -45.70 -26.52 14.83
CA LEU A 185 -45.38 -26.32 13.41
C LEU A 185 -46.03 -25.06 12.86
N LYS A 186 -47.25 -24.75 13.30
CA LYS A 186 -47.96 -23.52 12.95
C LYS A 186 -47.23 -22.28 13.47
N ALA A 187 -46.80 -22.26 14.74
CA ALA A 187 -46.05 -21.13 15.30
C ALA A 187 -44.70 -20.91 14.60
N ILE A 188 -44.00 -22.00 14.23
CA ILE A 188 -42.78 -21.94 13.43
C ILE A 188 -43.08 -21.36 12.04
N ASN A 189 -44.12 -21.84 11.36
CA ASN A 189 -44.53 -21.35 10.05
C ASN A 189 -44.97 -19.88 10.09
N GLU A 190 -45.75 -19.47 11.08
CA GLU A 190 -46.17 -18.07 11.30
C GLU A 190 -44.94 -17.16 11.52
N THR A 191 -43.91 -17.66 12.22
CA THR A 191 -42.65 -16.93 12.42
C THR A 191 -41.85 -16.80 11.12
N ILE A 192 -41.74 -17.88 10.33
CA ILE A 192 -41.09 -17.87 9.01
C ILE A 192 -41.83 -16.91 8.06
N GLU A 193 -43.15 -16.95 8.06
CA GLU A 193 -44.00 -16.09 7.24
C GLU A 193 -43.83 -14.61 7.65
N SER A 194 -43.79 -14.31 8.95
CA SER A 194 -43.52 -12.96 9.47
C SER A 194 -42.15 -12.42 9.05
N GLN A 195 -41.10 -13.25 9.13
CA GLN A 195 -39.76 -12.88 8.63
C GLN A 195 -39.75 -12.67 7.12
N THR A 196 -40.44 -13.54 6.37
CA THR A 196 -40.59 -13.44 4.91
C THR A 196 -41.29 -12.15 4.51
N ASN A 197 -42.36 -11.77 5.21
CA ASN A 197 -43.07 -10.52 5.00
C ASN A 197 -42.21 -9.29 5.34
N THR A 198 -41.43 -9.36 6.43
CA THR A 198 -40.49 -8.29 6.79
C THR A 198 -39.40 -8.10 5.74
N LEU A 199 -38.83 -9.19 5.23
CA LEU A 199 -37.84 -9.16 4.14
C LEU A 199 -38.46 -8.61 2.86
N SER A 200 -39.67 -9.06 2.52
CA SER A 200 -40.42 -8.56 1.36
C SER A 200 -40.69 -7.05 1.47
N GLY A 201 -41.05 -6.56 2.64
CA GLY A 201 -41.21 -5.12 2.91
C GLY A 201 -39.91 -4.33 2.76
N LYS A 202 -38.78 -4.86 3.25
CA LYS A 202 -37.45 -4.25 3.04
C LYS A 202 -37.05 -4.25 1.57
N LEU A 203 -37.31 -5.34 0.84
CA LEU A 203 -37.09 -5.43 -0.60
C LEU A 203 -37.94 -4.42 -1.37
N ALA A 204 -39.22 -4.26 -1.02
CA ALA A 204 -40.10 -3.27 -1.62
C ALA A 204 -39.63 -1.84 -1.32
N ALA A 205 -39.12 -1.55 -0.12
CA ALA A 205 -38.55 -0.25 0.22
C ALA A 205 -37.24 0.04 -0.53
N ILE A 206 -36.37 -0.98 -0.70
CA ILE A 206 -35.17 -0.88 -1.54
C ILE A 206 -35.57 -0.66 -2.99
N GLN A 207 -36.55 -1.42 -3.51
CA GLN A 207 -37.06 -1.27 -4.86
C GLN A 207 -37.66 0.12 -5.06
N GLY A 208 -38.47 0.63 -4.12
CA GLY A 208 -39.02 1.99 -4.19
C GLY A 208 -37.94 3.08 -4.10
N SER A 209 -36.89 2.86 -3.29
CA SER A 209 -35.73 3.78 -3.22
C SER A 209 -34.89 3.72 -4.50
N LEU A 210 -34.77 2.55 -5.12
CA LEU A 210 -34.12 2.34 -6.40
C LEU A 210 -34.97 2.98 -7.52
N ASP A 211 -36.28 2.80 -7.51
CA ASP A 211 -37.19 3.41 -8.47
C ASP A 211 -37.17 4.94 -8.36
N ALA A 212 -37.19 5.49 -7.16
CA ALA A 212 -37.06 6.93 -6.93
C ALA A 212 -35.67 7.48 -7.27
N GLY A 213 -34.59 6.75 -6.96
CA GLY A 213 -33.21 7.16 -7.18
C GLY A 213 -32.66 6.89 -8.58
N LEU A 214 -33.26 5.93 -9.31
CA LEU A 214 -32.76 5.38 -10.56
C LEU A 214 -33.75 5.48 -11.73
N VAL A 215 -35.06 5.59 -11.51
CA VAL A 215 -36.08 5.44 -12.58
C VAL A 215 -37.13 6.55 -12.63
N GLY A 216 -37.25 7.37 -11.58
CA GLY A 216 -38.13 8.55 -11.55
C GLY A 216 -37.73 9.61 -12.57
N GLU A 217 -38.66 10.47 -12.97
CA GLU A 217 -38.44 11.51 -13.99
C GLU A 217 -37.31 12.51 -13.65
N ASP A 218 -36.98 12.65 -12.37
CA ASP A 218 -35.90 13.50 -11.83
C ASP A 218 -34.72 12.68 -11.28
N SER A 219 -34.75 11.35 -11.43
CA SER A 219 -33.66 10.46 -11.02
C SER A 219 -32.45 10.61 -11.94
N THR A 220 -31.27 10.16 -11.51
CA THR A 220 -30.05 10.29 -12.34
C THR A 220 -30.22 9.62 -13.71
N LEU A 221 -30.82 8.43 -13.75
CA LEU A 221 -31.06 7.70 -15.01
C LEU A 221 -32.28 8.24 -15.78
N GLY A 222 -33.30 8.78 -15.09
CA GLY A 222 -34.41 9.49 -15.71
C GLY A 222 -34.00 10.79 -16.39
N LEU A 223 -33.10 11.55 -15.76
CA LEU A 223 -32.46 12.74 -16.33
C LEU A 223 -31.54 12.36 -17.49
N VAL A 224 -30.78 11.26 -17.37
CA VAL A 224 -29.97 10.73 -18.47
C VAL A 224 -30.86 10.24 -19.63
N LYS A 225 -32.00 9.61 -19.36
CA LYS A 225 -32.96 9.20 -20.40
C LYS A 225 -33.61 10.41 -21.07
N LYS A 226 -34.06 11.42 -20.32
CA LYS A 226 -34.55 12.70 -20.86
C LYS A 226 -33.48 13.39 -21.71
N ALA A 227 -32.22 13.39 -21.27
CA ALA A 227 -31.10 13.92 -22.03
C ALA A 227 -30.82 13.09 -23.30
N ILE A 228 -30.86 11.75 -23.23
CA ILE A 228 -30.69 10.86 -24.38
C ILE A 228 -31.85 11.00 -25.37
N ASP A 229 -33.09 11.11 -24.92
CA ASP A 229 -34.27 11.32 -25.76
C ASP A 229 -34.20 12.72 -26.43
N ALA A 230 -33.72 13.74 -25.72
CA ALA A 230 -33.46 15.08 -26.28
C ALA A 230 -32.29 15.09 -27.28
N LEU A 231 -31.25 14.27 -27.05
CA LEU A 231 -30.10 14.11 -27.95
C LEU A 231 -30.45 13.27 -29.19
N ASN A 232 -31.26 12.23 -29.04
CA ASN A 232 -31.70 11.33 -30.12
C ASN A 232 -32.85 11.91 -30.95
N ALA A 233 -33.61 12.86 -30.40
CA ALA A 233 -34.53 13.67 -31.18
C ALA A 233 -33.73 14.60 -32.10
N THR A 234 -33.36 14.06 -33.27
CA THR A 234 -32.92 14.82 -34.46
C THR A 234 -34.05 15.74 -35.00
N ALA A 235 -35.11 15.94 -34.20
CA ALA A 235 -36.33 16.70 -34.49
C ALA A 235 -36.85 17.50 -33.27
N GLY A 236 -35.99 17.90 -32.32
CA GLY A 236 -36.36 18.94 -31.35
C GLY A 236 -36.46 20.29 -32.06
N THR A 237 -37.60 20.98 -31.95
CA THR A 237 -37.77 22.30 -32.55
C THR A 237 -36.79 23.29 -31.92
N ALA A 238 -36.44 24.38 -32.62
CA ALA A 238 -35.55 25.41 -32.08
C ALA A 238 -36.00 25.94 -30.70
N ASN A 239 -37.30 25.88 -30.41
CA ASN A 239 -37.88 26.23 -29.11
C ASN A 239 -37.52 25.24 -28.00
N ASP A 240 -37.52 23.93 -28.27
CA ASP A 240 -37.23 22.92 -27.25
C ASP A 240 -35.76 23.02 -26.78
N LYS A 241 -34.87 23.32 -27.72
CA LYS A 241 -33.46 23.63 -27.40
C LYS A 241 -33.32 24.95 -26.65
N LEU A 242 -34.07 25.99 -27.02
CA LEU A 242 -34.08 27.27 -26.33
C LEU A 242 -34.61 27.13 -24.89
N ASP A 243 -35.61 26.29 -24.64
CA ASP A 243 -36.15 26.05 -23.32
C ASP A 243 -35.18 25.23 -22.44
N ALA A 244 -34.44 24.28 -23.02
CA ALA A 244 -33.34 23.62 -22.31
C ALA A 244 -32.22 24.61 -21.90
N ILE A 245 -31.89 25.57 -22.78
CA ILE A 245 -30.93 26.64 -22.47
C ILE A 245 -31.47 27.56 -21.37
N LYS A 246 -32.74 27.97 -21.43
CA LYS A 246 -33.38 28.77 -20.37
C LYS A 246 -33.34 28.04 -19.03
N ASN A 247 -33.74 26.78 -19.00
CA ASN A 247 -33.73 25.98 -17.77
C ASN A 247 -32.31 25.82 -17.20
N ALA A 248 -31.29 25.68 -18.05
CA ALA A 248 -29.89 25.63 -17.62
C ALA A 248 -29.40 26.97 -17.06
N ILE A 249 -29.85 28.10 -17.61
CA ILE A 249 -29.53 29.46 -17.14
C ILE A 249 -30.27 29.79 -15.84
N ASP A 250 -31.54 29.43 -15.74
CA ASP A 250 -32.39 29.72 -14.57
C ASP A 250 -32.07 28.81 -13.37
N SER A 251 -31.42 27.66 -13.61
CA SER A 251 -31.00 26.77 -12.53
C SER A 251 -29.95 27.46 -11.62
N PRO A 252 -30.19 27.56 -10.30
CA PRO A 252 -29.24 28.15 -9.37
C PRO A 252 -28.04 27.23 -9.06
N THR A 253 -28.10 25.96 -9.48
CA THR A 253 -27.08 24.94 -9.17
C THR A 253 -26.06 24.73 -10.29
N SER A 254 -26.33 25.20 -11.51
CA SER A 254 -25.37 25.12 -12.62
C SER A 254 -24.31 26.21 -12.51
N GLY A 255 -23.03 25.83 -12.61
CA GLY A 255 -21.92 26.78 -12.58
C GLY A 255 -21.92 27.72 -13.79
N LEU A 256 -21.43 28.96 -13.62
CA LEU A 256 -21.42 29.99 -14.67
C LEU A 256 -20.75 29.51 -15.97
N ASN A 257 -19.66 28.73 -15.88
CA ASN A 257 -19.00 28.15 -17.06
C ASN A 257 -19.93 27.25 -17.89
N VAL A 258 -20.72 26.39 -17.24
CA VAL A 258 -21.68 25.50 -17.92
C VAL A 258 -22.77 26.32 -18.63
N LYS A 259 -23.24 27.40 -17.99
CA LYS A 259 -24.22 28.32 -18.59
C LYS A 259 -23.65 29.01 -19.82
N LEU A 260 -22.39 29.46 -19.76
CA LEU A 260 -21.72 30.10 -20.89
C LEU A 260 -21.48 29.14 -22.06
N GLU A 261 -21.08 27.90 -21.80
CA GLU A 261 -20.89 26.87 -22.83
C GLU A 261 -22.21 26.58 -23.58
N ALA A 262 -23.33 26.47 -22.85
CA ALA A 262 -24.64 26.28 -23.46
C ALA A 262 -25.05 27.47 -24.35
N ILE A 263 -24.76 28.71 -23.93
CA ILE A 263 -25.03 29.92 -24.73
C ILE A 263 -24.14 29.95 -25.99
N GLU A 264 -22.86 29.59 -25.87
CA GLU A 264 -21.93 29.54 -27.01
C GLU A 264 -22.35 28.47 -28.03
N GLU A 265 -22.77 27.29 -27.56
CA GLU A 265 -23.29 26.23 -28.41
C GLU A 265 -24.57 26.68 -29.14
N ALA A 266 -25.51 27.31 -28.43
CA ALA A 266 -26.74 27.84 -29.00
C ALA A 266 -26.49 28.84 -30.14
N LEU A 267 -25.52 29.74 -29.94
CA LEU A 267 -25.09 30.70 -30.95
C LEU A 267 -24.50 29.96 -32.17
N SER A 268 -23.64 28.96 -31.94
CA SER A 268 -23.01 28.19 -33.02
C SER A 268 -24.00 27.41 -33.88
N GLN A 269 -25.10 26.95 -33.27
CA GLN A 269 -26.21 26.27 -33.95
C GLN A 269 -27.20 27.24 -34.61
N GLY A 270 -27.00 28.56 -34.49
CA GLY A 270 -27.89 29.59 -35.04
C GLY A 270 -29.24 29.70 -34.34
N LEU A 271 -29.35 29.19 -33.10
CA LEU A 271 -30.60 29.20 -32.32
C LEU A 271 -30.87 30.58 -31.67
N ILE A 272 -29.81 31.33 -31.41
CA ILE A 272 -29.85 32.69 -30.88
C ILE A 272 -29.01 33.61 -31.75
N ASP A 273 -29.36 34.89 -31.79
CA ASP A 273 -28.54 35.94 -32.41
C ASP A 273 -27.56 36.55 -31.40
N VAL A 274 -26.70 37.45 -31.88
CA VAL A 274 -25.68 38.10 -31.04
C VAL A 274 -26.29 39.01 -29.97
N THR A 275 -27.47 39.58 -30.22
CA THR A 275 -28.18 40.43 -29.24
C THR A 275 -28.71 39.58 -28.10
N LYS A 276 -29.46 38.51 -28.40
CA LYS A 276 -29.98 37.56 -27.40
C LYS A 276 -28.86 36.89 -26.62
N LYS A 277 -27.72 36.63 -27.25
CA LYS A 277 -26.53 36.11 -26.56
C LYS A 277 -26.13 37.03 -25.39
N GLN A 278 -26.08 38.34 -25.61
CA GLN A 278 -25.68 39.29 -24.56
C GLN A 278 -26.68 39.30 -23.41
N ASP A 279 -27.99 39.30 -23.70
CA ASP A 279 -29.05 39.24 -22.69
C ASP A 279 -28.95 37.96 -21.83
N LEU A 280 -28.70 36.81 -22.47
CA LEU A 280 -28.56 35.52 -21.77
C LEU A 280 -27.27 35.47 -20.93
N ILE A 281 -26.18 36.09 -21.38
CA ILE A 281 -24.95 36.21 -20.59
C ILE A 281 -25.20 37.07 -19.35
N LEU A 282 -25.93 38.18 -19.49
CA LEU A 282 -26.28 39.05 -18.37
C LEU A 282 -27.17 38.31 -17.35
N ALA A 283 -28.16 37.54 -17.82
CA ALA A 283 -29.00 36.70 -16.97
C ALA A 283 -28.18 35.62 -16.24
N ALA A 284 -27.30 34.91 -16.95
CA ALA A 284 -26.44 33.90 -16.35
C ALA A 284 -25.49 34.49 -15.30
N LEU A 285 -24.89 35.66 -15.59
CA LEU A 285 -24.02 36.39 -14.67
C LEU A 285 -24.77 36.77 -13.39
N ASN A 286 -25.96 37.37 -13.53
CA ASN A 286 -26.78 37.82 -12.41
C ASN A 286 -27.34 36.66 -11.58
N SER A 287 -27.60 35.51 -12.18
CA SER A 287 -28.00 34.30 -11.44
C SER A 287 -26.88 33.75 -10.55
N ALA A 288 -25.62 34.06 -10.87
CA ALA A 288 -24.43 33.53 -10.21
C ALA A 288 -23.68 34.57 -9.36
N SER A 289 -24.12 35.83 -9.39
CA SER A 289 -23.48 36.99 -8.75
C SER A 289 -24.37 37.52 -7.63
N THR A 290 -23.76 38.07 -6.58
CA THR A 290 -24.51 38.86 -5.59
C THR A 290 -24.64 40.33 -6.02
N TYR A 291 -23.83 40.78 -6.97
CA TYR A 291 -23.99 42.06 -7.68
C TYR A 291 -24.92 41.89 -8.88
N HIS A 292 -25.87 42.82 -9.06
CA HIS A 292 -26.77 42.82 -10.20
C HIS A 292 -26.23 43.74 -11.31
N PHE A 293 -25.64 43.14 -12.33
CA PHE A 293 -25.13 43.82 -13.51
C PHE A 293 -26.27 44.25 -14.44
N THR A 294 -26.13 45.44 -15.01
CA THR A 294 -27.01 45.97 -16.06
C THR A 294 -26.41 45.82 -17.46
N ASP A 295 -27.24 45.97 -18.48
CA ASP A 295 -26.84 46.02 -19.90
C ASP A 295 -25.94 47.24 -20.20
N ASP A 296 -26.13 48.33 -19.46
CA ASP A 296 -25.28 49.52 -19.51
C ASP A 296 -23.88 49.31 -18.88
N GLU A 297 -23.74 48.35 -17.97
CA GLU A 297 -22.47 48.07 -17.27
C GLU A 297 -21.60 47.04 -17.99
N LEU A 298 -22.22 45.98 -18.51
CA LEU A 298 -21.56 44.95 -19.31
C LEU A 298 -22.13 44.95 -20.74
N LEU A 299 -21.46 45.69 -21.62
CA LEU A 299 -21.97 45.94 -22.96
C LEU A 299 -21.67 44.82 -23.94
N GLU A 300 -20.52 44.16 -23.77
CA GLU A 300 -20.14 43.08 -24.68
C GLU A 300 -19.25 42.04 -24.00
N LYS A 301 -19.53 40.77 -24.28
CA LYS A 301 -18.59 39.65 -24.06
C LYS A 301 -18.08 39.11 -25.39
N GLY A 302 -16.80 39.37 -25.64
CA GLY A 302 -16.03 38.78 -26.72
C GLY A 302 -15.53 37.37 -26.40
N GLN A 303 -14.68 36.81 -27.28
CA GLN A 303 -14.09 35.49 -27.06
C GLN A 303 -13.05 35.51 -25.92
N ASP A 304 -12.25 36.57 -25.86
CA ASP A 304 -11.12 36.75 -24.94
C ASP A 304 -11.13 38.11 -24.24
N TYR A 305 -12.20 38.88 -24.39
CA TYR A 305 -12.34 40.24 -23.85
C TYR A 305 -13.76 40.57 -23.38
N LEU A 306 -13.86 41.65 -22.60
CA LEU A 306 -15.10 42.30 -22.22
C LEU A 306 -15.06 43.79 -22.62
N LEU A 307 -16.22 44.35 -22.99
CA LEU A 307 -16.44 45.79 -23.02
C LEU A 307 -17.31 46.17 -21.83
N VAL A 308 -16.71 46.90 -20.90
CA VAL A 308 -17.33 47.28 -19.62
C VAL A 308 -17.38 48.79 -19.56
N ASP A 309 -18.50 49.36 -19.09
CA ASP A 309 -18.61 50.82 -18.95
C ASP A 309 -17.47 51.39 -18.08
N ALA A 310 -16.89 52.49 -18.55
CA ALA A 310 -15.68 53.07 -17.98
C ALA A 310 -15.94 53.63 -16.58
N ALA A 311 -17.08 54.28 -16.36
CA ALA A 311 -17.42 54.85 -15.06
C ALA A 311 -17.74 53.73 -14.06
N PHE A 312 -18.49 52.71 -14.50
CA PHE A 312 -18.75 51.51 -13.70
C PHE A 312 -17.45 50.80 -13.31
N TRP A 313 -16.54 50.58 -14.26
CA TRP A 313 -15.25 49.93 -14.00
C TRP A 313 -14.39 50.75 -13.05
N GLU A 314 -14.28 52.07 -13.23
CA GLU A 314 -13.53 52.96 -12.34
C GLU A 314 -14.05 52.90 -10.90
N ALA A 315 -15.37 52.79 -10.71
CA ALA A 315 -15.95 52.67 -9.39
C ALA A 315 -15.77 51.27 -8.75
N ASN A 316 -15.58 50.21 -9.55
CA ASN A 316 -15.67 48.83 -9.09
C ASN A 316 -14.43 47.95 -9.35
N HIS A 317 -13.35 48.47 -9.94
CA HIS A 317 -12.15 47.69 -10.27
C HIS A 317 -11.44 47.09 -9.04
N GLU A 318 -11.76 47.56 -7.83
CA GLU A 318 -11.28 47.03 -6.54
C GLU A 318 -12.35 46.19 -5.82
N ASN A 319 -13.59 46.14 -6.32
CA ASN A 319 -14.65 45.32 -5.77
C ASN A 319 -14.40 43.84 -6.13
N TYR A 320 -14.04 43.06 -5.12
CA TYR A 320 -13.68 41.65 -5.28
C TYR A 320 -14.75 40.84 -6.03
N GLU A 321 -16.03 41.00 -5.68
CA GLU A 321 -17.09 40.20 -6.29
C GLU A 321 -17.31 40.55 -7.76
N VAL A 322 -17.40 41.85 -8.06
CA VAL A 322 -17.56 42.34 -9.44
C VAL A 322 -16.41 41.86 -10.32
N VAL A 323 -15.18 42.06 -9.87
CA VAL A 323 -13.98 41.66 -10.62
C VAL A 323 -13.90 40.14 -10.79
N ARG A 324 -14.22 39.37 -9.74
CA ARG A 324 -14.23 37.89 -9.81
C ARG A 324 -15.26 37.40 -10.83
N LYS A 325 -16.47 37.96 -10.81
CA LYS A 325 -17.55 37.58 -11.72
C LYS A 325 -17.25 37.91 -13.17
N LEU A 326 -16.73 39.11 -13.44
CA LEU A 326 -16.27 39.48 -14.77
C LEU A 326 -15.10 38.60 -15.24
N LYS A 327 -14.17 38.20 -14.36
CA LYS A 327 -13.10 37.23 -14.70
C LYS A 327 -13.64 35.84 -15.06
N GLU A 328 -14.79 35.43 -14.54
CA GLU A 328 -15.40 34.13 -14.87
C GLU A 328 -16.02 34.12 -16.28
N LEU A 329 -16.38 35.28 -16.84
CA LEU A 329 -16.99 35.38 -18.17
C LEU A 329 -16.04 35.09 -19.32
N ILE A 330 -14.73 35.28 -19.14
CA ILE A 330 -13.73 35.14 -20.21
C ILE A 330 -12.59 34.21 -19.81
N LYS A 331 -12.03 33.54 -20.82
CA LYS A 331 -10.88 32.64 -20.65
C LYS A 331 -9.59 33.43 -20.40
N LEU A 332 -8.64 32.77 -19.74
CA LEU A 332 -7.30 33.34 -19.58
C LEU A 332 -6.69 33.56 -20.97
N SER A 333 -6.10 34.73 -21.14
CA SER A 333 -5.50 35.18 -22.38
C SER A 333 -4.06 35.60 -22.13
N VAL A 334 -3.31 35.74 -23.22
CA VAL A 334 -2.08 36.52 -23.23
C VAL A 334 -2.40 37.99 -23.53
N PRO A 335 -1.60 38.94 -23.00
CA PRO A 335 -1.79 40.37 -23.27
C PRO A 335 -1.84 40.68 -24.76
N HIS A 336 -0.92 40.09 -25.53
CA HIS A 336 -0.77 40.32 -26.95
C HIS A 336 -0.71 39.00 -27.72
N LYS A 337 -1.00 39.04 -29.02
CA LYS A 337 -0.50 37.99 -29.91
C LYS A 337 1.01 38.13 -30.01
N TYR A 338 1.74 37.03 -30.06
CA TYR A 338 3.20 37.02 -30.16
C TYR A 338 3.64 36.42 -31.47
N LYS A 339 4.65 37.04 -32.10
CA LYS A 339 5.15 36.58 -33.39
C LYS A 339 6.66 36.51 -33.49
N PHE A 340 7.16 35.39 -34.00
CA PHE A 340 8.60 35.12 -34.11
C PHE A 340 9.03 35.09 -35.57
N TRP A 341 9.94 35.99 -35.93
CA TRP A 341 10.34 36.22 -37.31
C TRP A 341 11.84 36.14 -37.47
N ILE A 342 12.34 35.49 -38.51
CA ILE A 342 13.73 35.69 -38.96
C ILE A 342 13.77 36.83 -39.98
N LYS A 343 14.68 37.78 -39.78
CA LYS A 343 14.98 38.86 -40.72
C LYS A 343 16.22 38.51 -41.52
N LEU A 344 16.05 38.41 -42.83
CA LEU A 344 17.09 38.15 -43.82
C LEU A 344 17.17 39.35 -44.79
N PRO A 345 18.24 39.47 -45.60
CA PRO A 345 18.33 40.52 -46.62
C PRO A 345 17.14 40.54 -47.59
N SER A 346 16.53 39.37 -47.85
CA SER A 346 15.38 39.24 -48.75
C SER A 346 14.03 39.60 -48.11
N GLY A 347 14.00 39.83 -46.80
CA GLY A 347 12.77 40.16 -46.07
C GLY A 347 12.62 39.41 -44.75
N LYS A 348 11.41 39.43 -44.23
CA LYS A 348 11.02 38.88 -42.94
C LYS A 348 10.17 37.63 -43.14
N TYR A 349 10.50 36.54 -42.44
CA TYR A 349 9.87 35.22 -42.61
C TYR A 349 9.64 34.54 -41.26
N PRO A 350 8.61 33.68 -41.10
CA PRO A 350 8.37 32.98 -39.84
C PRO A 350 9.61 32.17 -39.45
N ILE A 351 10.04 32.23 -38.19
CA ILE A 351 11.29 31.57 -37.76
C ILE A 351 11.26 30.06 -38.00
N SER A 352 10.10 29.42 -37.82
CA SER A 352 9.90 27.99 -38.04
C SER A 352 9.69 27.61 -39.51
N GLY A 353 9.60 28.61 -40.40
CA GLY A 353 9.19 28.43 -41.79
C GLY A 353 7.68 28.38 -42.00
N SER A 354 6.87 28.37 -40.93
CA SER A 354 5.40 28.42 -40.99
C SER A 354 4.83 29.41 -39.97
N GLU A 355 3.80 30.14 -40.38
CA GLU A 355 3.11 31.13 -39.54
C GLU A 355 2.47 30.49 -38.29
N ASP A 356 1.71 29.41 -38.44
CA ASP A 356 0.99 28.74 -37.35
C ASP A 356 1.90 28.25 -36.22
N THR A 357 3.18 27.99 -36.53
CA THR A 357 4.18 27.48 -35.59
C THR A 357 5.22 28.54 -35.23
N SER A 358 5.02 29.78 -35.65
CA SER A 358 5.82 30.94 -35.23
C SER A 358 4.99 31.98 -34.48
N PHE A 359 3.69 31.73 -34.28
CA PHE A 359 2.75 32.66 -33.66
C PHE A 359 2.00 32.03 -32.50
N TYR A 360 1.59 32.85 -31.54
CA TYR A 360 0.79 32.41 -30.40
C TYR A 360 -0.17 33.50 -29.88
N GLY A 361 -1.29 33.07 -29.32
CA GLY A 361 -2.30 33.95 -28.73
C GLY A 361 -3.39 34.41 -29.70
N PRO A 362 -4.39 35.16 -29.22
CA PRO A 362 -4.39 35.86 -27.93
C PRO A 362 -4.98 35.03 -26.79
N LEU A 363 -5.75 33.98 -27.08
CA LEU A 363 -6.20 33.04 -26.06
C LEU A 363 -5.05 32.16 -25.59
N TYR A 364 -5.03 31.86 -24.29
CA TYR A 364 -4.12 30.84 -23.76
C TYR A 364 -4.67 29.45 -24.11
N THR A 365 -3.84 28.67 -24.79
CA THR A 365 -4.08 27.25 -25.10
C THR A 365 -2.88 26.43 -24.68
N GLU A 366 -3.11 25.30 -24.02
CA GLU A 366 -2.03 24.38 -23.65
C GLU A 366 -1.41 23.76 -24.91
N GLY A 367 -0.08 23.75 -24.99
CA GLY A 367 0.68 23.26 -26.15
C GLY A 367 0.97 24.32 -27.23
N GLY A 368 1.43 23.86 -28.40
CA GLY A 368 1.95 24.74 -29.46
C GLY A 368 3.35 25.25 -29.16
N ILE A 369 3.63 26.53 -29.47
CA ILE A 369 4.93 27.13 -29.19
C ILE A 369 5.06 27.72 -27.78
N MET A 370 3.97 27.84 -27.02
CA MET A 370 4.05 28.22 -25.60
C MET A 370 4.42 26.99 -24.79
N LYS A 371 5.59 27.02 -24.16
CA LYS A 371 6.09 25.93 -23.30
C LYS A 371 5.53 26.03 -21.88
N ASP A 372 5.65 27.20 -21.26
CA ASP A 372 5.15 27.44 -19.91
C ASP A 372 4.99 28.95 -19.60
N ILE A 373 4.26 29.24 -18.53
CA ILE A 373 4.18 30.56 -17.91
C ILE A 373 4.93 30.48 -16.58
N MET A 374 6.02 31.22 -16.47
CA MET A 374 6.88 31.26 -15.28
C MET A 374 6.68 32.54 -14.49
N ASN A 375 6.94 32.48 -13.18
CA ASN A 375 6.95 33.65 -12.28
C ASN A 375 5.68 34.51 -12.41
N SER A 376 4.53 33.84 -12.52
CA SER A 376 3.24 34.51 -12.72
C SER A 376 2.75 35.17 -11.45
N GLY A 377 2.45 36.46 -11.55
CA GLY A 377 1.68 37.21 -10.57
C GLY A 377 0.17 36.94 -10.71
N GLU A 378 -0.59 37.70 -9.93
CA GLU A 378 -2.06 37.68 -9.89
C GLU A 378 -2.68 37.75 -11.30
N VAL A 379 -3.77 37.00 -11.53
CA VAL A 379 -4.58 37.17 -12.74
C VAL A 379 -5.52 38.36 -12.55
N ILE A 380 -5.50 39.31 -13.49
CA ILE A 380 -6.25 40.57 -13.44
C ILE A 380 -7.15 40.71 -14.67
N LEU A 381 -8.10 41.65 -14.61
CA LEU A 381 -8.73 42.22 -15.80
C LEU A 381 -7.94 43.47 -16.17
N ALA A 382 -7.12 43.36 -17.22
CA ALA A 382 -6.27 44.45 -17.69
C ALA A 382 -7.02 45.31 -18.70
N VAL A 383 -6.89 46.64 -18.59
CA VAL A 383 -7.41 47.60 -19.58
C VAL A 383 -6.41 47.82 -20.72
N ASP A 384 -6.91 48.15 -21.91
CA ASP A 384 -6.06 48.74 -22.96
C ASP A 384 -5.65 50.17 -22.57
N CYS A 385 -4.37 50.50 -22.76
CA CYS A 385 -3.79 51.80 -22.43
C CYS A 385 -3.17 52.49 -23.65
N ASP A 386 -3.10 53.82 -23.60
CA ASP A 386 -2.33 54.61 -24.55
C ASP A 386 -0.84 54.74 -24.16
N SER A 387 -0.06 55.39 -25.02
CA SER A 387 1.36 55.68 -24.80
C SER A 387 1.63 56.52 -23.55
N TYR A 388 0.62 57.21 -23.01
CA TYR A 388 0.70 58.09 -21.85
C TYR A 388 0.15 57.44 -20.56
N LEU A 389 -0.15 56.13 -20.62
CA LEU A 389 -0.71 55.33 -19.52
C LEU A 389 -2.12 55.78 -19.09
N ASN A 390 -2.91 56.33 -20.02
CA ASN A 390 -4.34 56.51 -19.82
C ASN A 390 -5.09 55.28 -20.35
N PRO A 391 -6.14 54.80 -19.66
CA PRO A 391 -7.04 53.80 -20.22
C PRO A 391 -7.69 54.32 -21.51
N LYS A 392 -7.66 53.49 -22.55
CA LYS A 392 -8.37 53.75 -23.80
C LYS A 392 -9.82 53.33 -23.65
N TRP A 393 -10.72 54.21 -24.07
CA TRP A 393 -12.15 53.93 -24.13
C TRP A 393 -12.66 53.92 -25.57
N HIS A 394 -13.76 53.22 -25.76
CA HIS A 394 -14.51 53.12 -27.02
C HIS A 394 -15.93 53.58 -26.76
N THR A 395 -16.63 54.00 -27.81
CA THR A 395 -18.05 54.27 -27.71
C THR A 395 -18.85 53.08 -28.23
N VAL A 396 -19.64 52.47 -27.35
CA VAL A 396 -20.58 51.40 -27.70
C VAL A 396 -21.94 51.81 -27.18
N ASN A 397 -22.95 51.85 -28.05
CA ASN A 397 -24.32 52.24 -27.70
C ASN A 397 -24.43 53.57 -26.91
N GLY A 398 -23.49 54.50 -27.10
CA GLY A 398 -23.46 55.79 -26.39
C GLY A 398 -22.67 55.79 -25.07
N HIS A 399 -22.23 54.62 -24.59
CA HIS A 399 -21.40 54.48 -23.39
C HIS A 399 -19.92 54.57 -23.72
N LYS A 400 -19.12 55.09 -22.80
CA LYS A 400 -17.66 54.97 -22.86
C LYS A 400 -17.27 53.66 -22.20
N CYS A 401 -16.59 52.77 -22.92
CA CYS A 401 -16.29 51.43 -22.41
C CYS A 401 -14.80 51.15 -22.48
N TYR A 402 -14.30 50.42 -21.49
CA TYR A 402 -12.96 49.87 -21.49
C TYR A 402 -12.94 48.46 -22.04
N TYR A 403 -11.93 48.19 -22.87
CA TYR A 403 -11.60 46.85 -23.34
C TYR A 403 -10.78 46.13 -22.27
N LEU A 404 -11.35 45.07 -21.69
CA LEU A 404 -10.75 44.30 -20.61
C LEU A 404 -10.34 42.90 -21.08
N LYS A 405 -9.14 42.45 -20.72
CA LYS A 405 -8.71 41.06 -20.86
C LYS A 405 -8.33 40.42 -19.55
N LYS A 406 -8.65 39.13 -19.40
CA LYS A 406 -8.17 38.31 -18.29
C LYS A 406 -6.76 37.81 -18.59
N VAL A 407 -5.78 38.37 -17.91
CA VAL A 407 -4.35 38.11 -18.15
C VAL A 407 -3.58 38.04 -16.83
N HIS A 408 -2.36 37.52 -16.84
CA HIS A 408 -1.46 37.68 -15.69
C HIS A 408 -1.00 39.12 -15.58
N LYS A 409 -1.03 39.67 -14.36
CA LYS A 409 -0.54 41.02 -14.04
C LYS A 409 0.95 41.17 -14.35
N GLY A 410 1.71 40.10 -14.19
CA GLY A 410 3.11 40.06 -14.61
C GLY A 410 3.61 38.63 -14.64
N CYS A 411 4.23 38.19 -15.72
CA CYS A 411 4.78 36.84 -15.84
C CYS A 411 5.88 36.78 -16.90
N ARG A 412 6.58 35.65 -16.96
CA ARG A 412 7.43 35.31 -18.10
C ARG A 412 6.74 34.27 -18.95
N TYR A 413 6.49 34.61 -20.21
CA TYR A 413 6.01 33.68 -21.22
C TYR A 413 7.20 32.99 -21.88
N ASN A 414 7.25 31.66 -21.81
CA ASN A 414 8.31 30.88 -22.42
C ASN A 414 7.83 30.30 -23.74
N PHE A 415 8.45 30.75 -24.82
CA PHE A 415 8.16 30.26 -26.15
C PHE A 415 9.27 29.35 -26.64
N VAL A 416 8.93 28.14 -27.07
CA VAL A 416 9.82 27.25 -27.80
C VAL A 416 9.37 27.20 -29.25
N VAL A 417 10.18 27.77 -30.13
CA VAL A 417 9.85 27.90 -31.55
C VAL A 417 10.90 27.15 -32.35
N LYS A 418 10.45 26.20 -33.17
CA LYS A 418 11.35 25.44 -34.05
C LYS A 418 12.07 26.39 -35.00
N VAL A 419 13.35 26.14 -35.27
CA VAL A 419 14.11 26.85 -36.30
C VAL A 419 13.87 26.16 -37.64
N GLY A 420 13.33 26.92 -38.59
CA GLY A 420 13.09 26.48 -39.96
C GLY A 420 14.34 26.55 -40.83
N GLU A 421 14.25 25.98 -42.02
CA GLU A 421 15.38 25.83 -42.96
C GLU A 421 16.11 27.15 -43.27
N ARG A 422 15.39 28.28 -43.27
CA ARG A 422 15.95 29.62 -43.54
C ARG A 422 16.95 30.12 -42.48
N ALA A 423 16.85 29.57 -41.27
CA ALA A 423 17.66 29.92 -40.12
C ALA A 423 18.48 28.73 -39.57
N ALA A 424 18.35 27.55 -40.17
CA ALA A 424 19.00 26.33 -39.73
C ALA A 424 20.54 26.46 -39.75
N GLY A 425 21.18 26.03 -38.66
CA GLY A 425 22.64 26.04 -38.52
C GLY A 425 23.28 27.41 -38.36
N LYS A 426 22.49 28.49 -38.31
CA LYS A 426 22.99 29.84 -38.02
C LYS A 426 23.04 30.08 -36.52
N LYS A 427 23.99 30.87 -36.07
CA LYS A 427 23.95 31.41 -34.70
C LYS A 427 22.94 32.55 -34.66
N LEU A 428 21.95 32.49 -33.78
CA LEU A 428 20.82 33.43 -33.77
C LEU A 428 20.84 34.33 -32.53
N LYS A 429 20.28 35.53 -32.67
CA LYS A 429 19.94 36.45 -31.57
C LYS A 429 18.66 37.22 -31.86
N VAL A 430 18.07 37.82 -30.83
CA VAL A 430 16.91 38.71 -30.98
C VAL A 430 17.38 40.16 -31.17
N GLU A 431 16.98 40.78 -32.27
CA GLU A 431 17.20 42.20 -32.59
C GLU A 431 16.47 43.07 -31.56
N GLY A 432 17.21 43.89 -30.82
CA GLY A 432 16.63 44.79 -29.82
C GLY A 432 16.04 44.09 -28.58
N MET A 433 16.56 42.91 -28.21
CA MET A 433 16.07 42.14 -27.05
C MET A 433 16.00 42.98 -25.77
N ASN A 434 14.86 42.92 -25.09
CA ASN A 434 14.66 43.57 -23.79
C ASN A 434 15.61 42.97 -22.74
N SER A 435 16.18 43.80 -21.86
CA SER A 435 17.10 43.33 -20.81
C SER A 435 16.47 42.38 -19.80
N ASN A 436 15.14 42.36 -19.70
CA ASN A 436 14.39 41.45 -18.82
C ASN A 436 14.03 40.11 -19.49
N ASP A 437 14.22 40.02 -20.80
CA ASP A 437 13.95 38.84 -21.60
C ASP A 437 15.20 37.94 -21.65
N ARG A 438 14.99 36.66 -22.00
CA ARG A 438 16.08 35.71 -22.21
C ARG A 438 15.90 35.01 -23.54
N PHE A 439 16.99 34.86 -24.27
CA PHE A 439 17.04 34.06 -25.49
C PHE A 439 18.06 32.93 -25.32
N ILE A 440 17.68 31.73 -25.77
CA ILE A 440 18.55 30.57 -25.86
C ILE A 440 18.29 29.89 -27.20
N GLN A 441 19.34 29.46 -27.87
CA GLN A 441 19.24 28.54 -29.00
C GLN A 441 19.59 27.14 -28.50
N VAL A 442 18.70 26.18 -28.72
CA VAL A 442 18.78 24.84 -28.12
C VAL A 442 18.33 23.78 -29.12
N THR A 443 18.90 22.58 -29.04
CA THR A 443 18.47 21.43 -29.84
C THR A 443 17.73 20.44 -28.95
N TYR A 444 16.45 20.20 -29.24
CA TYR A 444 15.64 19.20 -28.57
C TYR A 444 15.66 17.89 -29.37
N ALA A 445 15.88 16.75 -28.71
CA ALA A 445 16.04 15.44 -29.36
C ALA A 445 14.87 15.05 -30.30
N GLN A 446 13.64 15.52 -30.01
CA GLN A 446 12.44 15.17 -30.77
C GLN A 446 11.96 16.28 -31.73
N VAL A 447 12.41 17.53 -31.54
CA VAL A 447 11.89 18.70 -32.27
C VAL A 447 12.95 19.30 -33.22
N GLY A 448 14.22 19.05 -32.93
CA GLY A 448 15.36 19.63 -33.64
C GLY A 448 15.80 20.96 -33.04
N GLU A 449 16.47 21.76 -33.86
CA GLU A 449 16.93 23.11 -33.48
C GLU A 449 15.74 24.02 -33.20
N CYS A 450 15.76 24.70 -32.05
CA CYS A 450 14.71 25.59 -31.57
C CYS A 450 15.34 26.85 -30.97
N ILE A 451 14.56 27.92 -30.93
CA ILE A 451 14.79 29.03 -30.03
C ILE A 451 13.89 28.87 -28.80
N GLU A 452 14.42 29.19 -27.64
CA GLU A 452 13.67 29.38 -26.42
C GLU A 452 13.73 30.86 -26.03
N TYR A 453 12.57 31.52 -26.03
CA TYR A 453 12.44 32.94 -25.75
C TYR A 453 11.56 33.18 -24.53
N TRP A 454 12.16 33.74 -23.48
CA TRP A 454 11.45 34.09 -22.26
C TRP A 454 11.12 35.57 -22.30
N HIS A 455 9.87 35.87 -22.60
CA HIS A 455 9.37 37.24 -22.67
C HIS A 455 8.75 37.67 -21.34
N ARG A 456 9.31 38.70 -20.70
CA ARG A 456 8.71 39.33 -19.52
C ARG A 456 7.64 40.32 -19.96
N SER A 457 6.40 40.08 -19.52
CA SER A 457 5.28 40.98 -19.73
C SER A 457 4.74 41.41 -18.37
N ASP A 458 4.69 42.72 -18.13
CA ASP A 458 4.22 43.33 -16.88
C ASP A 458 3.15 44.38 -17.16
N ALA A 459 2.02 44.27 -16.47
CA ALA A 459 0.97 45.27 -16.51
C ALA A 459 1.44 46.55 -15.82
N VAL A 460 1.01 47.68 -16.36
CA VAL A 460 1.29 49.01 -15.82
C VAL A 460 0.07 49.53 -15.09
N LYS A 461 0.29 50.22 -13.97
CA LYS A 461 -0.78 50.94 -13.27
C LYS A 461 -1.02 52.25 -14.01
N THR A 462 -2.23 52.43 -14.52
CA THR A 462 -2.64 53.64 -15.24
C THR A 462 -2.83 54.81 -14.29
N ARG A 463 -3.01 56.02 -14.85
CA ARG A 463 -3.27 57.24 -14.07
C ARG A 463 -4.59 57.21 -13.29
N THR A 464 -5.56 56.41 -13.72
CA THR A 464 -6.85 56.24 -13.02
C THR A 464 -6.80 55.11 -12.00
N GLY A 465 -5.66 54.44 -11.83
CA GLY A 465 -5.45 53.41 -10.80
C GLY A 465 -5.73 51.98 -11.26
N VAL A 466 -6.34 51.78 -12.43
CA VAL A 466 -6.55 50.45 -13.03
C VAL A 466 -5.26 49.89 -13.64
N TRP A 467 -5.14 48.57 -13.69
CA TRP A 467 -4.00 47.88 -14.31
C TRP A 467 -4.29 47.60 -15.78
N GLY A 468 -3.27 47.74 -16.64
CA GLY A 468 -3.45 47.56 -18.07
C GLY A 468 -2.16 47.29 -18.83
N PHE A 469 -2.30 47.10 -20.14
CA PHE A 469 -1.20 47.00 -21.10
C PHE A 469 -1.43 47.98 -22.24
N GLN A 470 -0.35 48.48 -22.82
CA GLN A 470 -0.45 49.23 -24.07
C GLN A 470 -0.78 48.26 -25.21
N GLU A 471 -1.67 48.68 -26.11
CA GLU A 471 -2.02 47.93 -27.31
C GLU A 471 -2.64 46.55 -27.01
N LEU A 472 -3.42 46.47 -25.93
CA LEU A 472 -4.08 45.23 -25.50
C LEU A 472 -5.23 44.83 -26.45
N GLN A 473 -5.91 45.81 -27.03
CA GLN A 473 -7.05 45.58 -27.91
C GLN A 473 -6.64 45.22 -29.33
N TYR A 474 -7.24 44.16 -29.87
CA TYR A 474 -7.03 43.76 -31.25
C TYR A 474 -7.97 44.55 -32.20
N TYR A 475 -7.40 45.28 -33.17
CA TYR A 475 -8.12 46.06 -34.17
C TYR A 475 -8.00 45.45 -35.58
N PRO A 476 -8.63 44.29 -35.87
CA PRO A 476 -8.38 43.54 -37.10
C PRO A 476 -8.59 44.33 -38.39
N TYR A 477 -9.51 45.30 -38.39
CA TYR A 477 -9.86 46.08 -39.57
C TYR A 477 -8.95 47.27 -39.85
N ARG A 478 -8.18 47.73 -38.86
CA ARG A 478 -7.27 48.90 -38.98
C ARG A 478 -5.81 48.51 -38.86
N TYR A 479 -5.52 47.52 -38.02
CA TYR A 479 -4.22 46.91 -37.79
C TYR A 479 -4.42 45.40 -37.81
N PRO A 480 -4.28 44.75 -38.99
CA PRO A 480 -4.55 43.31 -39.14
C PRO A 480 -3.75 42.44 -38.16
N ASP A 481 -2.66 42.98 -37.64
CA ASP A 481 -1.75 42.30 -36.75
C ASP A 481 -1.28 43.20 -35.60
N ASN A 482 -2.10 43.33 -34.55
CA ASN A 482 -1.66 43.93 -33.29
C ASN A 482 -0.96 42.85 -32.44
N SER A 483 0.30 42.57 -32.80
CA SER A 483 1.14 41.54 -32.18
C SER A 483 2.47 42.09 -31.72
N VAL A 484 2.99 41.56 -30.62
CA VAL A 484 4.38 41.77 -30.22
C VAL A 484 5.25 40.89 -31.10
N GLU A 485 6.09 41.54 -31.89
CA GLU A 485 6.97 40.87 -32.83
C GLU A 485 8.39 40.76 -32.27
N PHE A 486 8.90 39.52 -32.22
CA PHE A 486 10.28 39.21 -31.90
C PHE A 486 11.02 38.96 -33.21
N ILE A 487 11.99 39.83 -33.52
CA ILE A 487 12.79 39.75 -34.73
C ILE A 487 14.11 39.05 -34.40
N ILE A 488 14.33 37.90 -35.01
CA ILE A 488 15.55 37.10 -34.92
C ILE A 488 16.45 37.47 -36.09
N VAL A 489 17.74 37.61 -35.81
CA VAL A 489 18.80 37.87 -36.79
C VAL A 489 19.99 36.95 -36.53
N GLU A 490 20.88 36.85 -37.51
CA GLU A 490 22.14 36.13 -37.36
C GLU A 490 23.09 36.90 -36.41
N ASP A 491 23.72 36.16 -35.50
CA ASP A 491 24.71 36.68 -34.55
C ASP A 491 26.12 36.45 -35.09
N ASN A 492 26.56 37.41 -35.92
CA ASN A 492 27.89 37.44 -36.55
C ASN A 492 29.04 37.58 -35.56
#